data_AF-S9VGU5-F1
#
_entry.id   AF-S9VGU5-F1
#
_cell.length_a   1.000
_cell.length_b   1.000
_cell.length_c   1.000
_cell.angle_alpha   90.00
_cell.angle_beta   90.00
_cell.angle_gamma   90.00
#
_symmetry.space_group_name_H-M   'P 1'
#
loop_
_entity.id
_entity.type
_entity.pdbx_description
1 polymer ?
#
loop_
_entity_poly.entity_id
_entity_poly.type
_entity_poly.pdbx_seq_one_letter_code
_entity_poly.pdbx_strand_id
1 'polypeptide(L)'
;MANGRTTERDWRGAAESVRQALAQDAAVMRQPQTGLYLPHHHMLADFVERAATVLPRHHDSAQLLQEAVSPHVLREKMRTVSEVHFNALASIRWEQCGGRVVPGDLVATSRTVNWDPYEGSADHMHGFLGSDAHPNWLDFSDNIGYLRNCGDKHITLIKDEGEAAQYTIQDVVLPFYGRAVEELPALPAHSAGALFETLAKELQVSGAAHMRTAARAGYRRLVVTPPAASLGFYLVDEGRQWEWEEGALGAALKAKTYKDQEGVLRLRSPFAELTRKNMIARRGIRGERERHSFLKPARGTGLTFCMEVVLPRGTPITSAVREVFRFATLSPKAVYHLLKR
;
A
#
# COMPACT_ATOMS: atom_id res chain seq x y z
N MET A 1 -24.72 -16.80 -9.08
CA MET A 1 -24.41 -17.16 -10.48
C MET A 1 -25.53 -16.63 -11.34
N ALA A 2 -25.23 -15.85 -12.38
CA ALA A 2 -26.25 -15.25 -13.24
C ALA A 2 -27.00 -16.33 -14.04
N ASN A 3 -28.33 -16.25 -14.06
CA ASN A 3 -29.19 -17.19 -14.77
C ASN A 3 -28.95 -17.04 -16.28
N GLY A 4 -28.57 -18.11 -17.00
CA GLY A 4 -28.26 -18.11 -18.45
C GLY A 4 -29.43 -17.75 -19.38
N ARG A 5 -30.52 -17.22 -18.84
CA ARG A 5 -31.71 -16.70 -19.54
C ARG A 5 -31.81 -15.16 -19.46
N THR A 6 -30.84 -14.48 -18.87
CA THR A 6 -30.86 -13.00 -18.77
C THR A 6 -30.59 -12.37 -20.13
N THR A 7 -31.50 -11.50 -20.57
CA THR A 7 -31.40 -10.79 -21.85
C THR A 7 -30.69 -9.46 -21.67
N GLU A 8 -30.23 -8.86 -22.77
CA GLU A 8 -29.65 -7.50 -22.76
C GLU A 8 -30.63 -6.47 -22.18
N ARG A 9 -31.94 -6.65 -22.41
CA ARG A 9 -32.99 -5.79 -21.86
C ARG A 9 -33.06 -5.88 -20.33
N ASP A 10 -32.90 -7.08 -19.77
CA ASP A 10 -32.91 -7.29 -18.32
C ASP A 10 -31.71 -6.61 -17.66
N TRP A 11 -30.53 -6.69 -18.30
CA TRP A 11 -29.32 -6.00 -17.84
C TRP A 11 -29.42 -4.48 -17.95
N ARG A 12 -30.00 -3.94 -19.03
CA ARG A 12 -30.27 -2.50 -19.12
C ARG A 12 -31.22 -2.04 -18.02
N GLY A 13 -32.29 -2.79 -17.75
CA GLY A 13 -33.24 -2.49 -16.68
C GLY A 13 -32.61 -2.52 -15.28
N ALA A 14 -31.76 -3.52 -15.01
CA ALA A 14 -31.01 -3.61 -13.76
C ALA A 14 -30.02 -2.43 -13.60
N ALA A 15 -29.26 -2.12 -14.66
CA ALA A 15 -28.31 -1.02 -14.65
C ALA A 15 -28.99 0.35 -14.48
N GLU A 16 -30.15 0.54 -15.09
CA GLU A 16 -30.95 1.76 -14.96
C GLU A 16 -31.56 1.90 -13.56
N SER A 17 -32.01 0.79 -12.96
CA SER A 17 -32.49 0.77 -11.57
C SER A 17 -31.37 1.12 -10.59
N VAL A 18 -30.17 0.57 -10.78
CA VAL A 18 -29.01 0.92 -9.94
C VAL A 18 -28.54 2.35 -10.20
N ARG A 19 -28.56 2.84 -11.45
CA ARG A 19 -28.28 4.26 -11.76
C ARG A 19 -29.26 5.19 -11.06
N GLN A 20 -30.55 4.87 -11.05
CA GLN A 20 -31.55 5.65 -10.33
C GLN A 20 -31.32 5.63 -8.82
N ALA A 21 -31.02 4.47 -8.23
CA ALA A 21 -30.68 4.36 -6.82
C ALA A 21 -29.43 5.20 -6.47
N LEU A 22 -28.37 5.11 -7.27
CA LEU A 22 -27.16 5.93 -7.12
C LEU A 22 -27.45 7.44 -7.29
N ALA A 23 -28.33 7.82 -8.22
CA ALA A 23 -28.70 9.22 -8.40
C ALA A 23 -29.50 9.78 -7.21
N GLN A 24 -30.37 8.96 -6.59
CA GLN A 24 -31.09 9.30 -5.37
C GLN A 24 -30.14 9.42 -4.18
N ASP A 25 -29.20 8.48 -4.05
CA ASP A 25 -28.18 8.48 -3.01
C ASP A 25 -27.19 9.64 -3.18
N ALA A 26 -26.90 10.10 -4.40
CA ALA A 26 -25.95 11.18 -4.67
C ALA A 26 -26.28 12.49 -3.92
N ALA A 27 -27.56 12.77 -3.64
CA ALA A 27 -27.97 13.92 -2.83
C ALA A 27 -27.57 13.76 -1.35
N VAL A 28 -27.66 12.54 -0.82
CA VAL A 28 -27.20 12.18 0.53
C VAL A 28 -25.68 12.12 0.58
N MET A 29 -25.01 11.64 -0.48
CA MET A 29 -23.55 11.49 -0.52
C MET A 29 -22.78 12.79 -0.71
N ARG A 30 -23.47 13.86 -1.13
CA ARG A 30 -22.95 15.23 -1.12
C ARG A 30 -23.03 15.87 0.27
N GLN A 31 -23.70 15.24 1.24
CA GLN A 31 -23.69 15.71 2.63
C GLN A 31 -22.31 15.50 3.26
N PRO A 32 -21.95 16.29 4.28
CA PRO A 32 -20.66 16.18 4.96
C PRO A 32 -20.54 14.86 5.74
N GLN A 33 -20.05 13.81 5.08
CA GLN A 33 -19.64 12.57 5.73
C GLN A 33 -18.14 12.32 5.52
N THR A 34 -17.58 11.40 6.30
CA THR A 34 -16.14 11.12 6.41
C THR A 34 -15.54 10.52 5.12
N GLY A 35 -15.40 11.32 4.05
CA GLY A 35 -14.45 11.25 2.92
C GLY A 35 -14.35 9.96 2.07
N LEU A 36 -14.92 8.85 2.52
CA LEU A 36 -14.78 7.52 1.93
C LEU A 36 -16.00 7.14 1.12
N TYR A 37 -17.19 7.68 1.42
CA TYR A 37 -18.42 7.24 0.76
C TYR A 37 -18.51 7.70 -0.70
N LEU A 38 -18.21 8.97 -0.99
CA LEU A 38 -18.36 9.55 -2.33
C LEU A 38 -17.44 8.89 -3.40
N PRO A 39 -16.14 8.61 -3.12
CA PRO A 39 -15.30 7.87 -4.07
C PRO A 39 -15.82 6.46 -4.37
N HIS A 40 -16.24 5.69 -3.35
CA HIS A 40 -16.80 4.35 -3.57
C HIS A 40 -18.13 4.38 -4.35
N HIS A 41 -18.94 5.42 -4.14
CA HIS A 41 -20.18 5.63 -4.89
C HIS A 41 -19.92 5.87 -6.39
N HIS A 42 -18.89 6.65 -6.73
CA HIS A 42 -18.49 6.81 -8.14
C HIS A 42 -17.92 5.50 -8.72
N MET A 43 -17.08 4.78 -7.98
CA MET A 43 -16.58 3.47 -8.43
C MET A 43 -17.71 2.47 -8.70
N LEU A 44 -18.77 2.48 -7.87
CA LEU A 44 -19.94 1.63 -8.06
C LEU A 44 -20.75 2.03 -9.31
N ALA A 45 -20.91 3.34 -9.55
CA ALA A 45 -21.55 3.84 -10.77
C ALA A 45 -20.79 3.38 -12.03
N ASP A 46 -19.48 3.57 -12.06
CA ASP A 46 -18.61 3.18 -13.17
C ASP A 46 -18.65 1.66 -13.41
N PHE A 47 -18.63 0.87 -12.33
CA PHE A 47 -18.74 -0.58 -12.41
C PHE A 47 -20.07 -1.01 -13.02
N VAL A 48 -21.19 -0.40 -12.60
CA VAL A 48 -22.53 -0.73 -13.10
C VAL A 48 -22.69 -0.37 -14.58
N GLU A 49 -22.18 0.78 -15.01
CA GLU A 49 -22.23 1.19 -16.43
C GLU A 49 -21.44 0.24 -17.32
N ARG A 50 -20.23 -0.13 -16.90
CA ARG A 50 -19.39 -1.08 -17.63
C ARG A 50 -20.00 -2.48 -17.59
N ALA A 51 -20.49 -2.92 -16.44
CA ALA A 51 -21.13 -4.22 -16.28
C ALA A 51 -22.36 -4.41 -17.18
N ALA A 52 -23.18 -3.36 -17.32
CA ALA A 52 -24.34 -3.36 -18.21
C ALA A 52 -23.98 -3.56 -19.69
N THR A 53 -22.76 -3.20 -20.08
CA THR A 53 -22.25 -3.35 -21.44
C THR A 53 -21.64 -4.73 -21.68
N VAL A 54 -20.97 -5.29 -20.65
CA VAL A 54 -20.18 -6.52 -20.75
C VAL A 54 -21.03 -7.77 -20.50
N LEU A 55 -21.85 -7.78 -19.44
CA LEU A 55 -22.63 -8.95 -19.02
C LEU A 55 -23.63 -9.50 -20.05
N PRO A 56 -24.24 -8.67 -20.93
CA PRO A 56 -25.06 -9.19 -22.02
C PRO A 56 -24.29 -9.95 -23.10
N ARG A 57 -22.99 -9.67 -23.24
CA ARG A 57 -22.11 -10.28 -24.26
C ARG A 57 -21.33 -11.46 -23.69
N HIS A 58 -20.99 -11.37 -22.41
CA HIS A 58 -20.14 -12.31 -21.71
C HIS A 58 -20.68 -12.55 -20.30
N HIS A 59 -21.17 -13.76 -20.03
CA HIS A 59 -21.67 -14.15 -18.70
C HIS A 59 -20.55 -14.60 -17.74
N ASP A 60 -19.33 -14.10 -17.96
CA ASP A 60 -18.15 -14.43 -17.15
C ASP A 60 -17.80 -13.27 -16.23
N SER A 61 -17.85 -13.53 -14.92
CA SER A 61 -17.44 -12.58 -13.89
C SER A 61 -15.97 -12.16 -14.00
N ALA A 62 -15.09 -13.01 -14.52
CA ALA A 62 -13.69 -12.66 -14.72
C ALA A 62 -13.52 -11.60 -15.81
N GLN A 63 -14.24 -11.77 -16.94
CA GLN A 63 -14.26 -10.80 -18.03
C GLN A 63 -14.94 -9.49 -17.62
N LEU A 64 -16.02 -9.57 -16.84
CA LEU A 64 -16.65 -8.42 -16.21
C LEU A 64 -15.64 -7.62 -15.39
N LEU A 65 -14.92 -8.26 -14.49
CA LEU A 65 -13.93 -7.58 -13.63
C LEU A 65 -12.80 -6.98 -14.47
N GLN A 66 -12.33 -7.67 -15.49
CA GLN A 66 -11.27 -7.19 -16.38
C GLN A 66 -11.68 -5.94 -17.18
N GLU A 67 -12.93 -5.84 -17.59
CA GLU A 67 -13.43 -4.72 -18.41
C GLU A 67 -14.05 -3.59 -17.56
N ALA A 68 -14.62 -3.92 -16.40
CA ALA A 68 -15.32 -2.99 -15.53
C ALA A 68 -14.43 -2.34 -14.46
N VAL A 69 -13.34 -3.00 -14.04
CA VAL A 69 -12.42 -2.47 -13.04
C VAL A 69 -11.16 -1.97 -13.72
N SER A 70 -10.68 -0.79 -13.30
CA SER A 70 -9.41 -0.26 -13.80
C SER A 70 -8.29 -1.29 -13.62
N PRO A 71 -7.47 -1.55 -14.67
CA PRO A 71 -6.33 -2.45 -14.57
C PRO A 71 -5.38 -2.10 -13.41
N HIS A 72 -5.28 -0.83 -13.04
CA HIS A 72 -4.45 -0.36 -11.93
C HIS A 72 -4.98 -0.84 -10.58
N VAL A 73 -6.29 -0.73 -10.34
CA VAL A 73 -6.94 -1.23 -9.13
C VAL A 73 -6.79 -2.75 -9.05
N LEU A 74 -6.95 -3.46 -10.17
CA LEU A 74 -6.72 -4.90 -10.22
C LEU A 74 -5.27 -5.26 -9.89
N ARG A 75 -4.28 -4.58 -10.49
CA ARG A 75 -2.86 -4.79 -10.18
C ARG A 75 -2.53 -4.53 -8.71
N GLU A 76 -3.10 -3.47 -8.12
CA GLU A 76 -2.94 -3.15 -6.70
C GLU A 76 -3.51 -4.27 -5.81
N LYS A 77 -4.74 -4.73 -6.07
CA LYS A 77 -5.34 -5.81 -5.27
C LYS A 77 -4.63 -7.14 -5.46
N MET A 78 -4.19 -7.44 -6.68
CA MET A 78 -3.37 -8.62 -6.95
C MET A 78 -1.98 -8.53 -6.30
N ARG A 79 -1.44 -7.33 -6.06
CA ARG A 79 -0.19 -7.17 -5.30
C ARG A 79 -0.36 -7.54 -3.84
N THR A 80 -1.48 -7.20 -3.21
CA THR A 80 -1.76 -7.61 -1.81
C THR A 80 -1.66 -9.13 -1.63
N VAL A 81 -2.04 -9.90 -2.65
CA VAL A 81 -1.89 -11.37 -2.67
C VAL A 81 -0.41 -11.78 -2.55
N SER A 82 0.48 -11.17 -3.33
CA SER A 82 1.93 -11.36 -3.24
C SER A 82 2.50 -10.91 -1.88
N GLU A 83 1.95 -9.85 -1.29
CA GLU A 83 2.40 -9.33 0.01
C GLU A 83 2.08 -10.29 1.16
N VAL A 84 0.90 -10.93 1.16
CA VAL A 84 0.54 -11.93 2.17
C VAL A 84 1.53 -13.09 2.15
N HIS A 85 1.88 -13.58 0.95
CA HIS A 85 2.87 -14.62 0.78
C HIS A 85 4.25 -14.20 1.29
N PHE A 86 4.74 -13.03 0.88
CA PHE A 86 6.04 -12.51 1.33
C PHE A 86 6.09 -12.35 2.85
N ASN A 87 5.05 -11.75 3.45
CA ASN A 87 5.01 -11.49 4.89
C ASN A 87 5.04 -12.78 5.71
N ALA A 88 4.31 -13.81 5.26
CA ALA A 88 4.33 -15.12 5.90
C ALA A 88 5.72 -15.78 5.78
N LEU A 89 6.32 -15.77 4.58
CA LEU A 89 7.67 -16.29 4.36
C LEU A 89 8.73 -15.55 5.21
N ALA A 90 8.65 -14.21 5.26
CA ALA A 90 9.54 -13.37 6.05
C ALA A 90 9.41 -13.66 7.55
N SER A 91 8.18 -13.87 8.03
CA SER A 91 7.94 -14.23 9.44
C SER A 91 8.53 -15.59 9.78
N ILE A 92 8.34 -16.59 8.91
CA ILE A 92 8.93 -17.93 9.06
C ILE A 92 10.45 -17.86 9.08
N ARG A 93 11.06 -17.13 8.13
CA ARG A 93 12.52 -16.95 8.09
C ARG A 93 13.03 -16.23 9.34
N TRP A 94 12.33 -15.20 9.81
CA TRP A 94 12.71 -14.47 11.01
C TRP A 94 12.65 -15.36 12.25
N GLU A 95 11.59 -16.16 12.40
CA GLU A 95 11.44 -17.11 13.51
C GLU A 95 12.55 -18.18 13.50
N GLN A 96 12.89 -18.71 12.32
CA GLN A 96 13.83 -19.83 12.19
C GLN A 96 15.29 -19.42 12.39
N CYS A 97 15.72 -18.26 11.88
CA CYS A 97 17.14 -17.90 11.90
C CYS A 97 17.43 -16.51 12.47
N GLY A 98 16.41 -15.76 12.91
CA GLY A 98 16.56 -14.46 13.57
C GLY A 98 17.22 -13.39 12.69
N GLY A 99 17.82 -12.40 13.35
CA GLY A 99 18.44 -11.23 12.73
C GLY A 99 19.87 -11.42 12.21
N ARG A 100 20.30 -12.66 11.96
CA ARG A 100 21.62 -12.97 11.38
C ARG A 100 21.48 -13.50 9.96
N VAL A 101 22.53 -13.30 9.16
CA VAL A 101 22.70 -13.99 7.88
C VAL A 101 23.14 -15.43 8.17
N VAL A 102 22.58 -16.39 7.46
CA VAL A 102 22.90 -17.82 7.61
C VAL A 102 23.18 -18.48 6.26
N PRO A 103 23.90 -19.61 6.23
CA PRO A 103 24.01 -20.44 5.03
C PRO A 103 22.63 -20.76 4.44
N GLY A 104 22.51 -20.57 3.13
CA GLY A 104 21.27 -20.72 2.38
C GLY A 104 20.41 -19.45 2.26
N ASP A 105 20.76 -18.35 2.92
CA ASP A 105 20.14 -17.05 2.63
C ASP A 105 20.49 -16.56 1.22
N LEU A 106 19.59 -15.75 0.65
CA LEU A 106 19.88 -14.95 -0.53
C LEU A 106 20.24 -13.53 -0.09
N VAL A 107 21.35 -12.98 -0.59
CA VAL A 107 21.77 -11.60 -0.32
C VAL A 107 21.84 -10.78 -1.60
N ALA A 108 21.49 -9.49 -1.50
CA ALA A 108 21.63 -8.53 -2.58
C ALA A 108 22.93 -7.73 -2.45
N THR A 109 23.85 -7.88 -3.41
CA THR A 109 25.16 -7.20 -3.40
C THR A 109 25.09 -5.72 -3.79
N SER A 110 23.95 -5.26 -4.29
CA SER A 110 23.72 -3.85 -4.64
C SER A 110 22.58 -3.24 -3.81
N ARG A 111 22.87 -2.09 -3.20
CA ARG A 111 21.87 -1.30 -2.49
C ARG A 111 20.91 -0.55 -3.41
N THR A 112 21.36 -0.24 -4.63
CA THR A 112 20.66 0.62 -5.59
C THR A 112 19.67 -0.13 -6.48
N VAL A 113 19.84 -1.44 -6.65
CA VAL A 113 18.88 -2.24 -7.43
C VAL A 113 17.71 -2.59 -6.52
N ASN A 114 16.58 -1.93 -6.76
CA ASN A 114 15.32 -2.28 -6.11
C ASN A 114 14.48 -3.13 -7.05
N TRP A 115 14.31 -4.38 -6.65
CA TRP A 115 13.66 -5.45 -7.41
C TRP A 115 12.16 -5.53 -7.14
N ASP A 116 11.71 -4.70 -6.21
CA ASP A 116 10.33 -4.47 -5.94
C ASP A 116 9.94 -3.07 -6.44
N PRO A 117 9.30 -2.97 -7.61
CA PRO A 117 8.86 -1.68 -8.15
C PRO A 117 7.61 -1.14 -7.42
N TYR A 118 7.19 -1.72 -6.30
CA TYR A 118 5.99 -1.30 -5.60
C TYR A 118 6.14 0.09 -4.94
N GLU A 119 5.13 0.94 -5.11
CA GLU A 119 4.91 2.15 -4.30
C GLU A 119 3.56 1.94 -3.61
N GLY A 120 3.52 2.05 -2.28
CA GLY A 120 2.34 1.66 -1.51
C GLY A 120 1.19 2.65 -1.68
N SER A 121 -0.06 2.16 -1.74
CA SER A 121 -1.25 3.03 -1.74
C SER A 121 -1.34 3.93 -0.50
N ALA A 122 -0.71 3.54 0.63
CA ALA A 122 -0.60 4.36 1.83
C ALA A 122 0.22 5.65 1.58
N ASP A 123 1.12 5.63 0.60
CA ASP A 123 1.90 6.79 0.15
C ASP A 123 1.07 7.70 -0.78
N HIS A 124 -0.13 7.25 -1.18
CA HIS A 124 -1.07 7.92 -2.06
C HIS A 124 -2.40 8.29 -1.40
N MET A 125 -2.44 8.49 -0.06
CA MET A 125 -3.62 8.91 0.73
C MET A 125 -4.31 10.22 0.27
N HIS A 126 -4.00 10.75 -0.91
CA HIS A 126 -4.48 12.02 -1.44
C HIS A 126 -5.16 11.94 -2.83
N GLY A 127 -5.32 10.77 -3.44
CA GLY A 127 -5.95 10.65 -4.75
C GLY A 127 -7.40 10.14 -4.71
N PHE A 128 -8.30 10.78 -5.45
CA PHE A 128 -9.58 10.19 -5.85
C PHE A 128 -9.33 8.82 -6.48
N LEU A 129 -9.91 7.73 -5.97
CA LEU A 129 -9.91 6.40 -6.61
C LEU A 129 -10.86 6.34 -7.83
N GLY A 130 -11.07 7.47 -8.51
CA GLY A 130 -11.81 7.50 -9.78
C GLY A 130 -10.91 7.07 -10.92
N SER A 131 -11.50 6.54 -11.99
CA SER A 131 -10.78 6.13 -13.21
C SER A 131 -9.84 7.19 -13.77
N ASP A 132 -10.15 8.48 -13.55
CA ASP A 132 -9.50 9.60 -14.22
C ASP A 132 -8.36 10.21 -13.40
N ALA A 133 -8.18 9.76 -12.15
CA ALA A 133 -7.21 10.34 -11.21
C ALA A 133 -6.22 9.32 -10.64
N HIS A 134 -6.32 8.04 -11.03
CA HIS A 134 -5.26 7.08 -10.75
C HIS A 134 -4.08 7.41 -11.68
N PRO A 135 -2.98 7.97 -11.19
CA PRO A 135 -1.92 8.35 -12.10
C PRO A 135 -1.24 7.07 -12.63
N ASN A 136 -0.81 7.11 -13.90
CA ASN A 136 -0.27 6.00 -14.69
C ASN A 136 1.09 5.46 -14.20
N TRP A 137 1.42 5.56 -12.91
CA TRP A 137 2.72 5.18 -12.35
C TRP A 137 3.05 3.68 -12.53
N LEU A 138 2.03 2.82 -12.60
CA LEU A 138 2.22 1.39 -12.83
C LEU A 138 2.71 1.08 -14.25
N ASP A 139 2.36 1.90 -15.25
CA ASP A 139 2.89 1.73 -16.61
C ASP A 139 4.37 2.16 -16.70
N PHE A 140 4.83 3.04 -15.80
CA PHE A 140 6.26 3.32 -15.64
C PHE A 140 7.03 2.17 -15.00
N SER A 141 6.39 1.37 -14.14
CA SER A 141 7.01 0.17 -13.54
C SER A 141 7.12 -1.01 -14.52
N ASP A 142 6.28 -1.05 -15.54
CA ASP A 142 6.31 -2.02 -16.64
C ASP A 142 7.32 -1.64 -17.75
N ASN A 143 8.22 -0.66 -17.56
CA ASN A 143 9.40 -0.49 -18.42
C ASN A 143 10.43 -1.62 -18.18
N ILE A 144 10.06 -2.78 -18.71
CA ILE A 144 10.52 -4.16 -18.55
C ILE A 144 11.95 -4.44 -19.08
N GLY A 145 12.71 -3.42 -19.50
CA GLY A 145 14.11 -3.59 -19.93
C GLY A 145 15.12 -3.72 -18.79
N TYR A 146 14.89 -3.05 -17.66
CA TYR A 146 15.91 -2.89 -16.61
C TYR A 146 15.96 -4.07 -15.63
N LEU A 147 14.80 -4.62 -15.24
CA LEU A 147 14.71 -5.72 -14.27
C LEU A 147 15.25 -7.06 -14.80
N ARG A 148 15.19 -7.31 -16.12
CA ARG A 148 15.69 -8.55 -16.75
C ARG A 148 17.21 -8.68 -16.70
N ASN A 149 17.94 -7.56 -16.81
CA ASN A 149 19.40 -7.57 -16.92
C ASN A 149 20.13 -7.40 -15.59
N CYS A 150 19.45 -6.88 -14.58
CA CYS A 150 20.01 -6.83 -13.24
C CYS A 150 19.95 -8.21 -12.55
N GLY A 151 18.95 -9.06 -12.94
CA GLY A 151 18.51 -10.37 -12.38
C GLY A 151 19.53 -11.15 -11.54
N ASP A 152 20.46 -11.69 -12.29
CA ASP A 152 21.23 -12.83 -11.84
C ASP A 152 22.59 -12.40 -11.28
N LYS A 153 22.97 -11.14 -11.51
CA LYS A 153 24.33 -10.64 -11.20
C LYS A 153 24.46 -10.06 -9.80
N HIS A 154 23.34 -9.80 -9.11
CA HIS A 154 23.36 -9.12 -7.82
C HIS A 154 22.72 -9.91 -6.68
N ILE A 155 22.20 -11.11 -6.94
CA ILE A 155 21.74 -12.02 -5.89
C ILE A 155 22.75 -13.14 -5.71
N THR A 156 23.18 -13.35 -4.47
CA THR A 156 24.14 -14.39 -4.12
C THR A 156 23.52 -15.30 -3.08
N LEU A 157 23.60 -16.61 -3.31
CA LEU A 157 23.25 -17.62 -2.32
C LEU A 157 24.45 -17.84 -1.40
N ILE A 158 24.25 -17.61 -0.11
CA ILE A 158 25.28 -17.82 0.91
C ILE A 158 25.53 -19.32 1.07
N LYS A 159 26.78 -19.75 0.92
CA LYS A 159 27.15 -21.17 0.94
C LYS A 159 27.54 -21.67 2.32
N ASP A 160 28.23 -20.84 3.09
CA ASP A 160 28.79 -21.22 4.39
C ASP A 160 28.83 -20.03 5.37
N GLU A 161 29.18 -20.34 6.63
CA GLU A 161 29.23 -19.36 7.72
C GLU A 161 30.32 -18.30 7.52
N GLY A 162 31.40 -18.63 6.79
CA GLY A 162 32.48 -17.69 6.49
C GLY A 162 32.05 -16.62 5.49
N GLU A 163 31.26 -17.02 4.49
CA GLU A 163 30.58 -16.09 3.58
C GLU A 163 29.49 -15.29 4.30
N ALA A 164 28.67 -15.94 5.14
CA ALA A 164 27.60 -15.29 5.90
C ALA A 164 28.11 -14.12 6.75
N ALA A 165 29.30 -14.25 7.35
CA ALA A 165 29.93 -13.23 8.18
C ALA A 165 30.29 -11.93 7.43
N GLN A 166 30.31 -11.95 6.08
CA GLN A 166 30.60 -10.77 5.25
C GLN A 166 29.37 -9.89 5.00
N TYR A 167 28.18 -10.38 5.37
CA TYR A 167 26.91 -9.72 5.10
C TYR A 167 26.16 -9.40 6.38
N THR A 168 25.19 -8.49 6.25
CA THR A 168 24.29 -8.11 7.33
C THR A 168 22.87 -8.51 7.00
N ILE A 169 21.99 -8.53 8.00
CA ILE A 169 20.56 -8.82 7.80
C ILE A 169 19.87 -7.85 6.83
N GLN A 170 20.43 -6.65 6.62
CA GLN A 170 19.93 -5.66 5.66
C GLN A 170 20.20 -6.08 4.20
N ASP A 171 21.16 -6.96 3.99
CA ASP A 171 21.52 -7.46 2.67
C ASP A 171 20.67 -8.69 2.30
N VAL A 172 20.06 -9.36 3.28
CA VAL A 172 19.18 -10.53 3.07
C VAL A 172 17.91 -10.12 2.33
N VAL A 173 17.63 -10.85 1.25
CA VAL A 173 16.41 -10.72 0.46
C VAL A 173 15.62 -12.02 0.46
N LEU A 174 14.30 -11.90 0.35
CA LEU A 174 13.40 -13.02 0.18
C LEU A 174 12.60 -12.88 -1.12
N PRO A 175 12.32 -13.99 -1.80
CA PRO A 175 11.45 -13.98 -2.96
C PRO A 175 9.99 -13.72 -2.54
N PHE A 176 9.21 -13.10 -3.42
CA PHE A 176 7.76 -13.02 -3.28
C PHE A 176 7.07 -13.68 -4.47
N TYR A 177 5.92 -14.32 -4.22
CA TYR A 177 5.17 -15.02 -5.25
C TYR A 177 4.47 -14.06 -6.20
N GLY A 178 4.43 -14.38 -7.51
CA GLY A 178 3.82 -13.51 -8.52
C GLY A 178 3.89 -14.11 -9.92
N ARG A 179 3.60 -13.30 -10.93
CA ARG A 179 3.69 -13.67 -12.35
C ARG A 179 5.14 -14.02 -12.70
N ALA A 180 5.35 -15.05 -13.54
CA ALA A 180 6.68 -15.52 -13.96
C ALA A 180 7.58 -15.92 -12.78
N VAL A 181 7.01 -16.61 -11.79
CA VAL A 181 7.73 -17.09 -10.59
C VAL A 181 8.77 -18.15 -10.93
N GLU A 182 8.53 -18.91 -11.98
CA GLU A 182 9.45 -19.87 -12.58
C GLU A 182 10.70 -19.22 -13.17
N GLU A 183 10.68 -17.91 -13.42
CA GLU A 183 11.85 -17.14 -13.87
C GLU A 183 12.71 -16.62 -12.69
N LEU A 184 12.38 -16.96 -11.43
CA LEU A 184 13.21 -16.60 -10.30
C LEU A 184 14.56 -17.35 -10.35
N PRO A 185 15.70 -16.65 -10.31
CA PRO A 185 17.02 -17.27 -10.45
C PRO A 185 17.37 -18.27 -9.35
N ALA A 186 16.93 -17.99 -8.12
CA ALA A 186 17.21 -18.81 -6.95
C ALA A 186 16.13 -18.67 -5.86
N LEU A 187 16.00 -19.70 -5.05
CA LEU A 187 15.27 -19.67 -3.77
C LEU A 187 16.27 -19.85 -2.62
N PRO A 188 15.93 -19.41 -1.40
CA PRO A 188 16.75 -19.71 -0.23
C PRO A 188 16.94 -21.23 -0.07
N ALA A 189 18.14 -21.68 0.29
CA ALA A 189 18.46 -23.12 0.37
C ALA A 189 18.14 -23.76 1.74
N HIS A 190 17.47 -23.02 2.63
CA HIS A 190 17.00 -23.50 3.94
C HIS A 190 15.48 -23.73 3.96
N SER A 191 14.95 -24.16 5.10
CA SER A 191 13.53 -24.50 5.32
C SER A 191 12.53 -23.48 4.81
N ALA A 192 12.78 -22.17 4.97
CA ALA A 192 11.86 -21.17 4.44
C ALA A 192 11.74 -21.22 2.90
N GLY A 193 12.84 -21.47 2.16
CA GLY A 193 12.77 -21.62 0.71
C GLY A 193 12.04 -22.90 0.28
N ALA A 194 12.19 -24.00 1.03
CA ALA A 194 11.42 -25.22 0.80
C ALA A 194 9.90 -25.01 1.00
N LEU A 195 9.51 -24.06 1.86
CA LEU A 195 8.10 -23.70 2.10
C LEU A 195 7.55 -22.72 1.05
N PHE A 196 8.37 -22.16 0.17
CA PHE A 196 7.96 -21.09 -0.75
C PHE A 196 6.72 -21.46 -1.58
N GLU A 197 6.75 -22.62 -2.25
CA GLU A 197 5.62 -23.10 -3.06
C GLU A 197 4.47 -23.65 -2.24
N THR A 198 4.78 -24.36 -1.14
CA THR A 198 3.77 -24.92 -0.24
C THR A 198 2.90 -23.82 0.36
N LEU A 199 3.55 -22.75 0.83
CA LEU A 199 2.88 -21.56 1.34
C LEU A 199 2.01 -20.89 0.27
N ALA A 200 2.46 -20.87 -0.98
CA ALA A 200 1.66 -20.33 -2.08
C ALA A 200 0.38 -21.14 -2.35
N LYS A 201 0.44 -22.47 -2.19
CA LYS A 201 -0.72 -23.35 -2.31
C LYS A 201 -1.68 -23.21 -1.13
N GLU A 202 -1.14 -23.18 0.10
CA GLU A 202 -1.93 -23.05 1.33
C GLU A 202 -2.67 -21.72 1.40
N LEU A 203 -2.00 -20.62 1.02
CA LEU A 203 -2.61 -19.29 0.95
C LEU A 203 -3.51 -19.10 -0.28
N GLN A 204 -3.61 -20.12 -1.16
CA GLN A 204 -4.39 -20.10 -2.40
C GLN A 204 -3.97 -18.97 -3.37
N VAL A 205 -2.67 -18.69 -3.43
CA VAL A 205 -2.09 -17.61 -4.26
C VAL A 205 -1.33 -18.12 -5.48
N SER A 206 -1.21 -19.44 -5.66
CA SER A 206 -0.50 -20.07 -6.78
C SER A 206 -1.00 -19.62 -8.16
N GLY A 207 -2.29 -19.28 -8.29
CA GLY A 207 -2.86 -18.76 -9.53
C GLY A 207 -2.19 -17.46 -10.02
N ALA A 208 -1.56 -16.68 -9.14
CA ALA A 208 -0.86 -15.45 -9.50
C ALA A 208 0.27 -15.66 -10.53
N ALA A 209 0.85 -16.86 -10.60
CA ALA A 209 1.88 -17.21 -11.58
C ALA A 209 1.41 -16.99 -13.03
N HIS A 210 0.13 -17.21 -13.30
CA HIS A 210 -0.45 -17.16 -14.65
C HIS A 210 -1.27 -15.90 -14.92
N MET A 211 -1.43 -15.02 -13.92
CA MET A 211 -2.27 -13.83 -14.04
C MET A 211 -1.47 -12.65 -14.58
N ARG A 212 -1.91 -12.10 -15.72
CA ARG A 212 -1.27 -10.90 -16.31
C ARG A 212 -1.31 -9.68 -15.39
N THR A 213 -2.36 -9.58 -14.56
CA THR A 213 -2.58 -8.51 -13.59
C THR A 213 -1.81 -8.70 -12.29
N ALA A 214 -1.24 -9.88 -12.03
CA ALA A 214 -0.39 -10.09 -10.87
C ALA A 214 0.95 -9.37 -11.03
N ALA A 215 1.50 -8.92 -9.91
CA ALA A 215 2.85 -8.40 -9.88
C ALA A 215 3.84 -9.49 -10.31
N ARG A 216 4.86 -9.13 -11.09
CA ARG A 216 5.92 -10.07 -11.47
C ARG A 216 6.69 -10.47 -10.22
N ALA A 217 6.97 -11.77 -10.06
CA ALA A 217 7.79 -12.29 -8.97
C ALA A 217 9.17 -11.62 -8.95
N GLY A 218 9.75 -11.50 -7.76
CA GLY A 218 11.03 -10.84 -7.56
C GLY A 218 11.52 -10.99 -6.13
N TYR A 219 12.51 -10.19 -5.76
CA TYR A 219 13.12 -10.18 -4.43
C TYR A 219 12.81 -8.90 -3.68
N ARG A 220 12.68 -9.00 -2.36
CA ARG A 220 12.51 -7.85 -1.47
C ARG A 220 13.37 -8.07 -0.22
N ARG A 221 13.97 -6.99 0.28
CA ARG A 221 14.78 -7.04 1.52
C ARG A 221 13.92 -7.47 2.71
N LEU A 222 14.51 -8.31 3.56
CA LEU A 222 13.89 -8.75 4.81
C LEU A 222 13.84 -7.61 5.84
N VAL A 223 14.96 -6.89 6.00
CA VAL A 223 15.07 -5.73 6.90
C VAL A 223 15.49 -4.51 6.09
N VAL A 224 14.83 -3.38 6.35
CA VAL A 224 15.14 -2.09 5.74
C VAL A 224 15.42 -1.09 6.85
N THR A 225 16.61 -0.50 6.82
CA THR A 225 16.99 0.61 7.69
C THR A 225 17.09 1.88 6.86
N PRO A 226 16.31 2.92 7.16
CA PRO A 226 16.45 4.21 6.49
C PRO A 226 17.84 4.83 6.76
N PRO A 227 18.44 5.55 5.81
CA PRO A 227 19.70 6.24 6.04
C PRO A 227 19.58 7.24 7.21
N ALA A 228 20.56 7.26 8.13
CA ALA A 228 20.56 8.15 9.29
C ALA A 228 20.45 9.64 8.91
N ALA A 229 21.05 10.05 7.79
CA ALA A 229 20.96 11.41 7.28
C ALA A 229 19.54 11.81 6.82
N SER A 230 18.68 10.82 6.52
CA SER A 230 17.30 11.04 6.10
C SER A 230 16.30 10.99 7.26
N LEU A 231 16.75 10.69 8.47
CA LEU A 231 15.91 10.51 9.64
C LEU A 231 15.87 11.79 10.48
N GLY A 232 14.66 12.19 10.88
CA GLY A 232 14.47 13.16 11.94
C GLY A 232 13.17 12.93 12.70
N PHE A 233 13.21 13.30 13.97
CA PHE A 233 12.10 13.21 14.89
C PHE A 233 11.96 14.53 15.64
N TYR A 234 10.73 14.98 15.79
CA TYR A 234 10.37 16.08 16.65
C TYR A 234 9.14 15.71 17.47
N LEU A 235 9.29 15.77 18.79
CA LEU A 235 8.29 15.40 19.76
C LEU A 235 7.95 16.61 20.60
N VAL A 236 6.66 16.81 20.89
CA VAL A 236 6.22 17.88 21.77
C VAL A 236 4.99 17.48 22.56
N ASP A 237 5.07 17.71 23.87
CA ASP A 237 3.96 17.64 24.80
C ASP A 237 3.64 19.06 25.27
N GLU A 238 2.62 19.65 24.67
CA GLU A 238 2.19 21.02 24.96
C GLU A 238 1.63 21.16 26.38
N GLY A 239 1.08 20.09 26.96
CA GLY A 239 0.56 20.12 28.33
C GLY A 239 1.68 20.19 29.36
N ARG A 240 2.79 19.50 29.10
CA ARG A 240 3.97 19.48 29.98
C ARG A 240 5.03 20.54 29.63
N GLN A 241 4.82 21.31 28.56
CA GLN A 241 5.80 22.26 28.04
C GLN A 241 7.16 21.60 27.79
N TRP A 242 7.11 20.40 27.21
CA TRP A 242 8.29 19.57 26.94
C TRP A 242 8.40 19.30 25.45
N GLU A 243 9.62 19.37 24.93
CA GLU A 243 9.93 19.08 23.53
C GLU A 243 11.25 18.31 23.43
N TRP A 244 11.38 17.54 22.35
CA TRP A 244 12.55 16.73 22.04
C TRP A 244 12.80 16.69 20.54
N GLU A 245 14.07 16.79 20.15
CA GLU A 245 14.53 16.75 18.76
C GLU A 245 15.59 15.66 18.63
N GLU A 246 15.48 14.85 17.57
CA GLU A 246 16.44 13.77 17.32
C GLU A 246 16.68 13.55 15.82
N GLY A 247 17.88 13.08 15.49
CA GLY A 247 18.30 12.79 14.12
C GLY A 247 18.70 14.03 13.32
N ALA A 248 19.12 13.81 12.08
CA ALA A 248 19.65 14.85 11.21
C ALA A 248 18.60 15.90 10.81
N LEU A 249 17.31 15.54 10.80
CA LEU A 249 16.22 16.43 10.39
C LEU A 249 15.36 16.94 11.57
N GLY A 250 15.69 16.63 12.83
CA GLY A 250 14.88 16.99 14.01
C GLY A 250 14.63 18.51 14.14
N ALA A 251 15.69 19.32 14.11
CA ALA A 251 15.58 20.78 14.18
C ALA A 251 14.81 21.38 12.99
N ALA A 252 15.02 20.82 11.79
CA ALA A 252 14.29 21.25 10.60
C ALA A 252 12.79 20.94 10.72
N LEU A 253 12.44 19.78 11.29
CA LEU A 253 11.06 19.41 11.56
C LEU A 253 10.39 20.39 12.51
N LYS A 254 11.04 20.70 13.64
CA LYS A 254 10.56 21.72 14.59
C LYS A 254 10.29 23.04 13.89
N ALA A 255 11.23 23.55 13.10
CA ALA A 255 11.07 24.81 12.37
C ALA A 255 9.92 24.79 11.35
N LYS A 256 9.61 23.61 10.77
CA LYS A 256 8.47 23.41 9.87
C LYS A 256 7.14 23.22 10.60
N THR A 257 7.15 22.99 11.91
CA THR A 257 5.90 22.87 12.68
C THR A 257 5.24 24.21 12.93
N TYR A 258 3.91 24.24 12.94
CA TYR A 258 3.13 25.44 13.23
C TYR A 258 1.78 25.04 13.82
N LYS A 259 1.18 25.95 14.60
CA LYS A 259 -0.22 25.83 14.99
C LYS A 259 -1.11 26.40 13.90
N ASP A 260 -2.09 25.62 13.48
CA ASP A 260 -3.09 26.12 12.55
C ASP A 260 -4.12 27.04 13.24
N GLN A 261 -5.09 27.53 12.47
CA GLN A 261 -6.18 28.37 12.97
C GLN A 261 -7.08 27.65 14.01
N GLU A 262 -6.99 26.33 14.10
CA GLU A 262 -7.76 25.48 15.01
C GLU A 262 -6.95 25.08 16.25
N GLY A 263 -5.75 25.64 16.42
CA GLY A 263 -4.85 25.38 17.54
C GLY A 263 -4.15 24.02 17.48
N VAL A 264 -4.24 23.29 16.37
CA VAL A 264 -3.63 21.97 16.19
C VAL A 264 -2.21 22.15 15.65
N LEU A 265 -1.25 21.48 16.29
CA LEU A 265 0.13 21.44 15.79
C LEU A 265 0.22 20.59 14.52
N ARG A 266 0.80 21.15 13.46
CA ARG A 266 0.95 20.50 12.16
C ARG A 266 2.34 20.72 11.59
N LEU A 267 2.72 19.82 10.68
CA LEU A 267 3.90 20.00 9.84
C LEU A 267 3.50 20.68 8.51
N ARG A 268 4.28 21.67 8.06
CA ARG A 268 4.09 22.26 6.72
C ARG A 268 4.34 21.21 5.64
N SER A 269 3.43 21.14 4.67
CA SER A 269 3.60 20.23 3.54
C SER A 269 4.78 20.69 2.68
N PRO A 270 5.66 19.79 2.20
CA PRO A 270 6.69 20.16 1.23
C PRO A 270 6.08 20.68 -0.09
N PHE A 271 4.82 20.37 -0.37
CA PHE A 271 4.10 20.86 -1.55
C PHE A 271 3.33 22.16 -1.30
N ALA A 272 3.40 22.74 -0.10
CA ALA A 272 2.62 23.92 0.25
C ALA A 272 2.96 25.14 -0.61
N GLU A 273 4.24 25.30 -0.95
CA GLU A 273 4.71 26.39 -1.81
C GLU A 273 4.17 26.25 -3.23
N LEU A 274 4.17 25.02 -3.76
CA LEU A 274 3.70 24.70 -5.11
C LEU A 274 2.17 24.77 -5.22
N THR A 275 1.46 24.24 -4.23
CA THR A 275 0.00 24.12 -4.26
C THR A 275 -0.71 25.33 -3.65
N ARG A 276 0.05 26.24 -3.02
CA ARG A 276 -0.45 27.32 -2.14
C ARG A 276 -1.37 26.81 -1.03
N LYS A 277 -1.33 25.51 -0.74
CA LYS A 277 -2.21 24.82 0.21
C LYS A 277 -1.36 23.90 1.07
N ASN A 278 -1.24 24.24 2.35
CA ASN A 278 -0.65 23.34 3.34
C ASN A 278 -1.49 22.07 3.57
N MET A 279 -2.79 22.14 3.29
CA MET A 279 -3.72 21.03 3.34
C MET A 279 -4.49 20.93 2.02
N ILE A 280 -4.44 19.77 1.39
CA ILE A 280 -5.53 19.35 0.50
C ILE A 280 -6.68 19.00 1.44
N ALA A 281 -7.68 19.88 1.55
CA ALA A 281 -8.92 19.56 2.25
C ALA A 281 -9.46 18.24 1.67
N ARG A 282 -9.55 17.19 2.50
CA ARG A 282 -10.17 15.93 2.09
C ARG A 282 -11.56 16.27 1.57
N ARG A 283 -11.84 15.98 0.28
CA ARG A 283 -13.17 16.19 -0.32
C ARG A 283 -14.20 15.47 0.56
N GLY A 284 -15.00 16.23 1.32
CA GLY A 284 -16.01 15.69 2.25
C GLY A 284 -16.01 16.34 3.64
N ILE A 285 -14.89 16.88 4.13
CA ILE A 285 -14.82 17.54 5.44
C ILE A 285 -14.82 19.06 5.25
N ARG A 286 -16.01 19.66 5.07
CA ARG A 286 -16.16 21.10 4.81
C ARG A 286 -16.84 21.88 5.94
N GLY A 287 -17.74 21.25 6.71
CA GLY A 287 -18.41 21.90 7.82
C GLY A 287 -17.53 21.97 9.10
N GLU A 288 -17.88 22.90 9.97
CA GLU A 288 -17.16 23.14 11.23
C GLU A 288 -17.33 21.96 12.22
N ARG A 289 -18.53 21.37 12.27
CA ARG A 289 -18.86 20.24 13.16
C ARG A 289 -18.11 18.96 12.79
N GLU A 290 -17.95 18.69 11.50
CA GLU A 290 -17.24 17.53 10.97
C GLU A 290 -15.73 17.70 11.14
N ARG A 291 -15.22 18.92 10.91
CA ARG A 291 -13.84 19.27 11.24
C ARG A 291 -13.56 19.08 12.73
N HIS A 292 -14.43 19.59 13.60
CA HIS A 292 -14.31 19.37 15.04
C HIS A 292 -14.32 17.88 15.39
N SER A 293 -15.21 17.08 14.81
CA SER A 293 -15.29 15.64 15.13
C SER A 293 -14.06 14.87 14.64
N PHE A 294 -13.58 15.17 13.44
CA PHE A 294 -12.41 14.52 12.84
C PHE A 294 -11.11 14.91 13.55
N LEU A 295 -11.01 16.17 13.99
CA LEU A 295 -9.83 16.70 14.69
C LEU A 295 -9.90 16.49 16.20
N LYS A 296 -11.00 15.97 16.75
CA LYS A 296 -11.12 15.72 18.20
C LYS A 296 -9.94 14.92 18.77
N PRO A 297 -9.42 13.85 18.11
CA PRO A 297 -8.22 13.16 18.59
C PRO A 297 -6.97 14.03 18.53
N ALA A 298 -6.82 14.86 17.49
CA ALA A 298 -5.67 15.75 17.30
C ALA A 298 -5.69 16.99 18.22
N ARG A 299 -6.85 17.33 18.79
CA ARG A 299 -7.04 18.38 19.81
C ARG A 299 -6.95 17.84 21.24
N GLY A 300 -6.79 16.53 21.41
CA GLY A 300 -6.59 15.92 22.73
C GLY A 300 -5.27 16.39 23.33
N THR A 301 -5.24 16.57 24.64
CA THR A 301 -3.98 16.78 25.36
C THR A 301 -3.10 15.54 25.21
N GLY A 302 -1.91 15.69 24.65
CA GLY A 302 -1.00 14.57 24.45
C GLY A 302 0.28 14.94 23.72
N LEU A 303 1.08 13.92 23.50
CA LEU A 303 2.34 13.99 22.78
C LEU A 303 2.09 14.01 21.27
N THR A 304 2.53 15.07 20.60
CA THR A 304 2.59 15.11 19.13
C THR A 304 3.96 14.63 18.67
N PHE A 305 3.97 13.69 17.72
CA PHE A 305 5.18 13.11 17.12
C PHE A 305 5.21 13.42 15.62
N CYS A 306 6.23 14.16 15.20
CA CYS A 306 6.54 14.42 13.79
C CYS A 306 7.79 13.61 13.40
N MET A 307 7.71 12.91 12.28
CA MET A 307 8.82 12.12 11.74
C MET A 307 8.97 12.40 10.25
N GLU A 308 10.21 12.59 9.83
CA GLU A 308 10.61 12.65 8.42
C GLU A 308 11.66 11.56 8.19
N VAL A 309 11.42 10.75 7.16
CA VAL A 309 12.23 9.59 6.82
C VAL A 309 12.15 9.34 5.32
N VAL A 310 13.28 9.00 4.71
CA VAL A 310 13.32 8.51 3.33
C VAL A 310 13.44 6.99 3.37
N LEU A 311 12.42 6.32 2.84
CA LEU A 311 12.38 4.87 2.73
C LEU A 311 12.67 4.43 1.29
N PRO A 312 13.37 3.30 1.09
CA PRO A 312 13.44 2.66 -0.21
C PRO A 312 12.04 2.33 -0.74
N ARG A 313 11.88 2.41 -2.06
CA ARG A 313 10.67 1.98 -2.76
C ARG A 313 10.26 0.55 -2.32
N GLY A 314 8.96 0.29 -2.23
CA GLY A 314 8.40 -0.97 -1.74
C GLY A 314 8.34 -1.11 -0.21
N THR A 315 8.80 -0.09 0.54
CA THR A 315 8.79 -0.11 2.01
C THR A 315 7.72 0.84 2.55
N PRO A 316 6.59 0.34 3.07
CA PRO A 316 5.53 1.19 3.58
C PRO A 316 5.91 1.79 4.94
N ILE A 317 5.65 3.09 5.12
CA ILE A 317 5.93 3.82 6.38
C ILE A 317 5.20 3.21 7.58
N THR A 318 4.03 2.62 7.35
CA THR A 318 3.22 1.98 8.39
C THR A 318 3.92 0.77 9.02
N SER A 319 4.75 0.03 8.28
CA SER A 319 5.55 -1.07 8.84
C SER A 319 6.62 -0.55 9.79
N ALA A 320 7.31 0.53 9.44
CA ALA A 320 8.30 1.16 10.32
C ALA A 320 7.66 1.72 11.60
N VAL A 321 6.53 2.41 11.47
CA VAL A 321 5.79 2.97 12.62
C VAL A 321 5.22 1.87 13.51
N ARG A 322 4.72 0.76 12.93
CA ARG A 322 4.18 -0.37 13.70
C ARG A 322 5.25 -1.02 14.58
N GLU A 323 6.48 -1.16 14.10
CA GLU A 323 7.57 -1.76 14.88
C GLU A 323 7.88 -0.95 16.13
N VAL A 324 7.95 0.38 16.00
CA VAL A 324 8.30 1.29 17.10
C VAL A 324 7.17 1.47 18.09
N PHE A 325 5.96 1.78 17.60
CA PHE A 325 4.84 2.16 18.46
C PHE A 325 3.94 0.98 18.84
N ARG A 326 4.16 -0.20 18.24
CA ARG A 326 3.34 -1.40 18.42
C ARG A 326 1.84 -1.13 18.24
N PHE A 327 1.49 -0.20 17.35
CA PHE A 327 0.08 0.08 17.07
C PHE A 327 -0.58 -1.19 16.53
N ALA A 328 -1.72 -1.55 17.11
CA ALA A 328 -2.69 -2.38 16.41
C ALA A 328 -3.22 -1.53 15.24
N THR A 329 -3.00 -1.96 14.00
CA THR A 329 -3.63 -1.35 12.83
C THR A 329 -5.13 -1.20 13.14
N LEU A 330 -5.65 0.03 13.06
CA LEU A 330 -7.05 0.34 13.37
C LEU A 330 -7.96 -0.77 12.85
N SER A 331 -8.72 -1.39 13.76
CA SER A 331 -9.61 -2.49 13.41
C SER A 331 -10.47 -2.08 12.21
N PRO A 332 -10.57 -2.90 11.15
CA PRO A 332 -11.49 -2.63 10.04
C PRO A 332 -12.91 -2.35 10.52
N LYS A 333 -13.32 -2.91 11.68
CA LYS A 333 -14.61 -2.58 12.34
C LYS A 333 -14.78 -1.08 12.63
N ALA A 334 -13.72 -0.35 12.96
CA ALA A 334 -13.80 1.09 13.19
C ALA A 334 -14.13 1.85 11.89
N VAL A 335 -13.55 1.42 10.76
CA VAL A 335 -13.88 1.95 9.42
C VAL A 335 -15.32 1.58 9.04
N TYR A 336 -15.74 0.33 9.25
CA TYR A 336 -17.12 -0.09 8.99
C TYR A 336 -18.16 0.58 9.91
N HIS A 337 -17.83 0.87 11.17
CA HIS A 337 -18.70 1.62 12.07
C HIS A 337 -18.84 3.09 11.66
N LEU A 338 -17.80 3.69 11.06
CA LEU A 338 -17.86 5.02 10.47
C LEU A 338 -18.70 5.04 9.18
N LEU A 339 -18.84 3.91 8.49
CA LEU A 339 -19.67 3.76 7.28
C LEU A 339 -21.13 3.36 7.57
N LYS A 340 -21.47 3.03 8.83
CA LYS A 340 -22.82 2.59 9.26
C LYS A 340 -23.70 3.73 9.79
N ARG A 341 -23.44 4.99 9.45
CA ARG A 341 -24.24 6.15 9.88
C ARG A 341 -24.88 6.88 8.73
#